data_AF-Q670Q2-F1
#
_entry.id   AF-Q670Q2-F1
#
_cell.length_a   1.000
_cell.length_b   1.000
_cell.length_c   1.000
_cell.angle_alpha   90.00
_cell.angle_beta   90.00
_cell.angle_gamma   90.00
#
_symmetry.space_group_name_H-M   'P 1'
#
loop_
_entity.id
_entity.type
_entity.pdbx_description
1 polymer ?
#
loop_
_entity_poly.entity_id
_entity_poly.type
_entity_poly.pdbx_seq_one_letter_code
_entity_poly.pdbx_strand_id
1 'polypeptide(L)'
;LRNASQRTFTIDYSHNRFLKDGQPFRYISGSIHYSRVPRFYWKDRLLKMKMAGLNAIQTYVPWNFHEPQPGQYQFSGEQDVEYFIKLTHELG
;
A
#
# COMPACT_ATOMS: atom_id res chain seq x y z
N LEU A 1 -6.31 -16.55 -26.01
CA LEU A 1 -5.25 -16.08 -25.09
C LEU A 1 -5.46 -14.58 -24.88
N ARG A 2 -5.98 -14.15 -23.73
CA ARG A 2 -6.21 -12.72 -23.47
C ARG A 2 -4.85 -12.04 -23.35
N ASN A 3 -4.57 -11.10 -24.24
CA ASN A 3 -3.41 -10.22 -24.15
C ASN A 3 -3.59 -9.38 -22.88
N ALA A 4 -2.93 -9.75 -21.78
CA ALA A 4 -3.01 -8.98 -20.55
C ALA A 4 -2.32 -7.64 -20.81
N SER A 5 -3.11 -6.57 -20.97
CA SER A 5 -2.57 -5.22 -21.13
C SER A 5 -1.58 -4.93 -20.01
N GLN A 6 -0.38 -4.46 -20.36
CA GLN A 6 0.65 -4.08 -19.41
C GLN A 6 0.06 -3.09 -18.38
N ARG A 7 0.24 -3.38 -17.08
CA ARG A 7 -0.26 -2.51 -16.00
C ARG A 7 0.42 -1.14 -16.05
N THR A 8 -0.34 -0.06 -15.99
CA THR A 8 0.20 1.31 -16.00
C THR A 8 -0.44 2.19 -14.94
N PHE A 9 0.34 3.12 -14.42
CA PHE A 9 -0.14 4.22 -13.57
C PHE A 9 0.62 5.48 -13.96
N THR A 10 -0.06 6.45 -14.56
CA THR A 10 0.58 7.63 -15.17
C THR A 10 -0.14 8.92 -14.78
N ILE A 11 0.56 10.04 -14.96
CA ILE A 11 -0.01 11.39 -14.81
C ILE A 11 -0.49 11.86 -16.18
N ASP A 12 -1.76 12.23 -16.25
CA ASP A 12 -2.35 12.92 -17.40
C ASP A 12 -2.38 14.42 -17.11
N TYR A 13 -1.29 15.08 -17.48
CA TYR A 13 -1.10 16.52 -17.29
C TYR A 13 -2.14 17.34 -18.04
N SER A 14 -2.65 16.85 -19.18
CA SER A 14 -3.63 17.58 -20.00
C SER A 14 -5.02 17.66 -19.36
N HIS A 15 -5.40 16.65 -18.58
CA HIS A 15 -6.70 16.59 -17.90
C HIS A 15 -6.59 16.64 -16.36
N ASN A 16 -5.43 17.02 -15.81
CA ASN A 16 -5.18 17.16 -14.36
C ASN A 16 -5.62 15.94 -13.53
N ARG A 17 -5.27 14.72 -13.97
CA ARG A 17 -5.71 13.47 -13.32
C ARG A 17 -4.66 12.37 -13.43
N PHE A 18 -4.89 11.26 -12.72
CA PHE A 18 -4.15 10.02 -12.94
C PHE A 18 -4.86 9.14 -13.96
N LEU A 19 -4.09 8.31 -14.65
CA LEU A 19 -4.60 7.17 -15.41
C LEU A 19 -4.11 5.88 -14.78
N LYS A 20 -5.03 4.96 -14.48
CA LYS A 20 -4.72 3.58 -14.10
C LYS A 20 -5.16 2.68 -15.25
N ASP A 21 -4.21 1.98 -15.85
CA ASP A 21 -4.43 1.12 -17.02
C ASP A 21 -5.13 1.86 -18.18
N GLY A 22 -4.71 3.11 -18.41
CA GLY A 22 -5.26 4.01 -19.43
C GLY A 22 -6.61 4.65 -19.08
N GLN A 23 -7.22 4.31 -17.94
CA GLN A 23 -8.52 4.84 -17.52
C GLN A 23 -8.37 5.95 -16.47
N PRO A 24 -9.18 7.02 -16.51
CA PRO A 24 -9.20 8.05 -15.47
C PRO A 24 -9.32 7.45 -14.05
N PHE A 25 -8.42 7.86 -13.17
CA PHE A 25 -8.34 7.35 -11.81
C PHE A 25 -8.16 8.49 -10.80
N ARG A 26 -8.84 8.35 -9.65
CA ARG A 26 -8.62 9.18 -8.47
C ARG A 26 -8.60 8.28 -7.24
N TYR A 27 -7.51 8.35 -6.48
CA TYR A 27 -7.46 7.66 -5.21
C TYR A 27 -8.25 8.41 -4.14
N ILE A 28 -8.85 7.65 -3.24
CA ILE A 28 -9.35 8.09 -1.94
C ILE A 28 -8.59 7.21 -0.94
N SER A 29 -7.65 7.83 -0.22
CA SER A 29 -6.68 7.14 0.62
C SER A 29 -6.89 7.44 2.09
N GLY A 30 -6.43 6.53 2.94
CA GLY A 30 -6.35 6.71 4.39
C GLY A 30 -5.00 6.26 4.92
N SER A 31 -4.49 6.97 5.93
CA SER A 31 -3.21 6.65 6.55
C SER A 31 -3.33 5.50 7.54
N ILE A 32 -2.47 4.50 7.40
CA ILE A 32 -2.26 3.43 8.37
C ILE A 32 -0.77 3.14 8.42
N HIS A 33 -0.19 3.12 9.62
CA HIS A 33 1.24 2.83 9.80
C HIS A 33 1.37 1.42 10.38
N TYR A 34 1.88 0.46 9.61
CA TYR A 34 2.05 -0.93 10.05
C TYR A 34 2.88 -1.03 11.33
N SER A 35 3.86 -0.15 11.51
CA SER A 35 4.70 -0.07 12.73
C SER A 35 3.95 0.38 13.99
N ARG A 36 2.70 0.83 13.88
CA ARG A 36 1.85 1.28 15.00
C ARG A 36 0.65 0.37 15.25
N VAL A 37 0.49 -0.68 14.46
CA VAL A 37 -0.60 -1.65 14.59
C VAL A 37 0.05 -3.03 14.66
N PRO A 38 -0.21 -3.86 15.69
CA PRO A 38 0.32 -5.20 15.70
C PRO A 38 -0.09 -6.00 14.47
N ARG A 39 0.82 -6.82 13.91
CA ARG A 39 0.62 -7.59 12.67
C ARG A 39 -0.63 -8.42 12.68
N PHE A 40 -0.97 -8.99 13.84
CA PHE A 40 -2.21 -9.73 14.08
C PHE A 40 -3.47 -8.95 13.63
N TYR A 41 -3.46 -7.62 13.73
CA TYR A 41 -4.59 -6.78 13.37
C TYR A 41 -4.50 -6.14 11.99
N TRP A 42 -3.41 -6.28 11.23
CA TRP A 42 -3.26 -5.60 9.92
C TRP A 42 -4.43 -5.90 8.98
N LYS A 43 -4.79 -7.18 8.81
CA LYS A 43 -5.90 -7.58 7.95
C LYS A 43 -7.24 -6.97 8.39
N ASP A 44 -7.51 -6.97 9.70
CA ASP A 44 -8.73 -6.37 10.25
C ASP A 44 -8.81 -4.87 9.96
N ARG A 45 -7.71 -4.12 10.18
CA ARG A 45 -7.71 -2.68 9.93
C ARG A 45 -7.84 -2.36 8.43
N LEU A 46 -7.12 -3.09 7.58
CA LEU A 46 -7.19 -2.92 6.12
C LEU A 46 -8.58 -3.24 5.57
N LEU A 47 -9.23 -4.30 6.06
CA LEU A 47 -10.62 -4.61 5.68
C LEU A 47 -11.59 -3.50 6.08
N LYS A 48 -11.47 -2.96 7.29
CA LYS A 48 -12.31 -1.83 7.73
C LYS A 48 -12.09 -0.59 6.87
N MET A 49 -10.85 -0.30 6.50
CA MET A 49 -10.51 0.79 5.57
C MET A 49 -11.13 0.59 4.18
N LYS A 50 -11.06 -0.63 3.64
CA LYS A 50 -11.72 -0.99 2.39
C LYS A 50 -13.24 -0.80 2.47
N MET A 51 -13.86 -1.29 3.55
CA MET A 51 -15.30 -1.17 3.77
C MET A 51 -15.76 0.28 3.99
N ALA A 52 -14.87 1.18 4.43
CA ALA A 52 -15.12 2.61 4.49
C ALA A 52 -15.10 3.29 3.10
N GLY A 53 -14.81 2.55 2.02
CA GLY A 53 -14.82 3.06 0.64
C GLY A 53 -13.45 3.53 0.13
N LEU A 54 -12.36 3.29 0.88
CA LEU A 54 -11.02 3.63 0.42
C LEU A 54 -10.56 2.69 -0.70
N ASN A 55 -9.89 3.25 -1.71
CA ASN A 55 -9.33 2.49 -2.84
C ASN A 55 -7.78 2.52 -2.88
N ALA A 56 -7.16 3.14 -1.87
CA ALA A 56 -5.74 3.15 -1.61
C ALA A 56 -5.50 3.28 -0.11
N ILE A 57 -4.30 2.92 0.34
CA ILE A 57 -3.80 3.24 1.67
C ILE A 57 -2.53 4.07 1.54
N GLN A 58 -2.17 4.76 2.61
CA GLN A 58 -0.90 5.47 2.73
C GLN A 58 -0.18 5.01 4.00
N THR A 59 1.11 4.71 3.91
CA THR A 59 1.95 4.36 5.07
C THR A 59 3.32 5.02 4.96
N TYR A 60 3.94 5.29 6.10
CA TYR A 60 5.36 5.58 6.19
C TYR A 60 6.17 4.29 6.35
N VAL A 61 7.45 4.36 5.98
CA VAL A 61 8.48 3.36 6.30
C VAL A 61 9.47 4.02 7.28
N PRO A 62 9.33 3.82 8.60
CA PRO A 62 10.23 4.44 9.57
C PRO A 62 11.59 3.74 9.49
N TRP A 63 12.61 4.42 8.98
CA TRP A 63 13.93 3.80 8.77
C TRP A 63 14.52 3.22 10.06
N ASN A 64 14.44 3.95 11.18
CA ASN A 64 14.90 3.48 12.49
C ASN A 64 14.15 2.24 13.03
N PHE A 65 12.96 1.94 12.51
CA PHE A 65 12.23 0.70 12.83
C PHE A 65 12.79 -0.51 12.09
N HIS A 66 13.44 -0.29 10.94
CA HIS A 66 14.05 -1.32 10.12
C HIS A 66 15.55 -1.44 10.30
N GLU A 67 16.25 -0.40 10.75
CA GLU A 67 17.69 -0.41 10.99
C GLU A 67 18.02 0.20 12.37
N PRO A 68 17.81 -0.55 13.47
CA PRO A 68 18.08 -0.05 14.83
C PRO A 68 19.57 0.16 15.12
N GLN A 69 20.45 -0.53 14.40
CA GLN A 69 21.89 -0.32 14.42
C GLN A 69 22.42 -0.34 12.97
N PRO A 70 23.48 0.42 12.64
CA PRO A 70 24.02 0.46 11.29
C PRO A 70 24.32 -0.95 10.74
N GLY A 71 23.75 -1.27 9.59
CA GLY A 71 23.88 -2.56 8.91
C GLY A 71 23.05 -3.71 9.49
N GLN A 72 22.28 -3.50 10.57
CA GLN A 72 21.43 -4.52 11.17
C GLN A 72 19.96 -4.28 10.78
N TYR A 73 19.46 -5.07 9.82
CA TYR A 73 18.12 -4.88 9.27
C TYR A 73 17.07 -5.81 9.87
N GLN A 74 15.85 -5.29 10.06
CA GLN A 74 14.67 -6.02 10.49
C GLN A 74 13.53 -5.86 9.47
N PHE A 75 13.15 -6.97 8.83
CA PHE A 75 12.07 -7.04 7.83
C PHE A 75 11.15 -8.25 8.04
N SER A 76 11.10 -8.79 9.25
CA SER A 76 10.28 -9.93 9.64
C SER A 76 9.31 -9.56 10.77
N GLY A 77 8.34 -10.43 11.06
CA GLY A 77 7.40 -10.19 12.18
C GLY A 77 6.63 -8.87 12.01
N GLU A 78 6.71 -7.99 13.01
CA GLU A 78 6.07 -6.66 13.05
C GLU A 78 6.72 -5.66 12.06
N GLN A 79 7.96 -5.93 11.64
CA GLN A 79 8.75 -5.10 10.71
C GLN A 79 8.61 -5.58 9.26
N ASP A 80 7.69 -6.50 8.96
CA ASP A 80 7.51 -7.07 7.63
C ASP A 80 6.65 -6.16 6.73
N VAL A 81 7.26 -5.08 6.25
CA VAL A 81 6.61 -4.11 5.35
C VAL A 81 6.21 -4.75 4.01
N GLU A 82 6.98 -5.74 3.54
CA GLU A 82 6.66 -6.46 2.32
C GLU A 82 5.36 -7.25 2.46
N TYR A 83 5.19 -7.99 3.56
CA TYR A 83 3.94 -8.69 3.84
C TYR A 83 2.79 -7.71 4.02
N PHE A 84 2.99 -6.58 4.70
CA PHE A 84 1.95 -5.56 4.82
C PHE A 84 1.46 -5.04 3.46
N ILE A 85 2.38 -4.77 2.52
CA ILE A 85 2.04 -4.34 1.16
C ILE A 85 1.36 -5.46 0.36
N LYS A 86 1.85 -6.70 0.45
CA LYS A 86 1.25 -7.88 -0.22
C LYS A 86 -0.18 -8.11 0.28
N LEU A 87 -0.38 -8.09 1.60
CA LEU A 87 -1.69 -8.22 2.23
C LEU A 87 -2.65 -7.10 1.79
N THR A 88 -2.15 -5.86 1.69
CA THR A 88 -2.94 -4.74 1.16
C THR A 88 -3.39 -5.01 -0.27
N HIS A 89 -2.48 -5.48 -1.14
CA HIS A 89 -2.80 -5.81 -2.53
C HIS A 89 -3.81 -6.96 -2.67
N GLU A 90 -3.72 -7.98 -1.82
CA GLU A 90 -4.66 -9.11 -1.77
C GLU A 90 -6.10 -8.68 -1.43
N LEU A 91 -6.26 -7.56 -0.71
CA LEU A 91 -7.56 -7.02 -0.29
C LEU A 91 -8.19 -6.07 -1.33
N GLY A 92 -7.46 -5.74 -2.42
CA GLY A 92 -7.95 -5.01 -3.59
C GLY A 92 -7.68 -3.51 -3.56
#